data_AF-A0A7C1D9L6-F1
#
_entry.id   AF-A0A7C1D9L6-F1
#
_cell.length_a   1.000
_cell.length_b   1.000
_cell.length_c   1.000
_cell.angle_alpha   90.00
_cell.angle_beta   90.00
_cell.angle_gamma   90.00
#
_symmetry.space_group_name_H-M   'P 1'
#
loop_
_entity.id
_entity.type
_entity.pdbx_description
1 polymer ?
#
loop_
_entity_poly.entity_id
_entity_poly.type
_entity_poly.pdbx_seq_one_letter_code
_entity_poly.pdbx_strand_id
1 'polypeptide(L)'
;EKREGGKELAQKIKPFMRDEAYDNFLHGERYIKSPTLVSKFIENLPIREIPEPYVVFKPLSAVDLKKEKPQSIIFFVNPDQLSALVVLANYGREGNDNVIIPYAAGCQTIGIYPYEEAKEEKPRGVVGLTDLSARVYVRRQLGDAHYMTFAAPYALFKEMEENVSGSFLERHTWKSLIEK
;
A
#
# COMPACT_ATOMS: atom_id res chain seq x y z
N GLU A 1 12.00 7.38 26.43
CA GLU A 1 12.22 8.54 27.33
C GLU A 1 11.05 9.50 27.22
N LYS A 2 10.77 10.30 28.26
CA LYS A 2 9.73 11.34 28.22
C LYS A 2 10.38 12.63 27.72
N ARG A 3 9.86 13.17 26.61
CA ARG A 3 10.30 14.47 26.06
C ARG A 3 10.07 15.59 27.07
N GLU A 4 11.06 16.45 27.27
CA GLU A 4 10.93 17.67 28.07
C GLU A 4 9.83 18.59 27.50
N GLY A 5 8.96 19.13 28.35
CA GLY A 5 7.77 19.89 27.94
C GLY A 5 6.63 19.07 27.32
N GLY A 6 6.77 17.74 27.20
CA GLY A 6 5.78 16.88 26.55
C GLY A 6 4.41 16.89 27.23
N LYS A 7 4.36 16.96 28.57
CA LYS A 7 3.10 17.03 29.34
C LYS A 7 2.36 18.34 29.13
N GLU A 8 3.08 19.46 29.09
CA GLU A 8 2.49 20.79 28.87
C GLU A 8 1.94 20.90 27.45
N LEU A 9 2.69 20.39 26.46
CA LEU A 9 2.22 20.31 25.09
C LEU A 9 0.95 19.47 24.99
N ALA A 10 0.92 18.29 25.61
CA ALA A 10 -0.27 17.44 25.62
C ALA A 10 -1.49 18.18 26.17
N GLN A 11 -1.37 18.86 27.31
CA GLN A 11 -2.48 19.63 27.89
C GLN A 11 -2.96 20.75 26.96
N LYS A 12 -2.06 21.46 26.29
CA LYS A 12 -2.40 22.54 25.35
C LYS A 12 -3.16 22.04 24.12
N ILE A 13 -2.83 20.85 23.62
CA ILE A 13 -3.47 20.31 22.41
C ILE A 13 -4.77 19.54 22.69
N LYS A 14 -5.00 19.11 23.94
CA LYS A 14 -6.18 18.30 24.33
C LYS A 14 -7.52 18.86 23.83
N PRO A 15 -7.83 20.17 23.93
CA PRO A 15 -9.12 20.70 23.48
C PRO A 15 -9.35 20.58 21.96
N PHE A 16 -8.30 20.33 21.17
CA PHE A 16 -8.35 20.25 19.72
C PHE A 16 -8.33 18.80 19.20
N MET A 17 -8.37 17.81 20.10
CA MET A 17 -8.27 16.39 19.75
C MET A 17 -9.49 15.61 20.24
N ARG A 18 -9.81 14.51 19.54
CA ARG A 18 -10.73 13.49 20.07
C ARG A 18 -10.03 12.70 21.18
N ASP A 19 -10.80 12.13 22.10
CA ASP A 19 -10.25 11.38 23.25
C ASP A 19 -9.28 10.27 22.82
N GLU A 20 -9.64 9.47 21.82
CA GLU A 20 -8.79 8.41 21.27
C GLU A 20 -7.48 8.96 20.68
N ALA A 21 -7.57 10.06 19.91
CA ALA A 21 -6.38 10.68 19.33
C ALA A 21 -5.46 11.26 20.41
N TYR A 22 -6.03 11.80 21.48
CA TYR A 22 -5.28 12.30 22.63
C TYR A 22 -4.61 11.16 23.42
N ASP A 23 -5.30 10.04 23.62
CA ASP A 23 -4.74 8.85 24.25
C ASP A 23 -3.55 8.29 23.45
N ASN A 24 -3.72 8.13 22.13
CA ASN A 24 -2.65 7.73 21.22
C ASN A 24 -1.48 8.71 21.23
N PHE A 25 -1.72 10.02 21.33
CA PHE A 25 -0.64 11.00 21.45
C PHE A 25 0.19 10.81 22.73
N LEU A 26 -0.46 10.49 23.85
CA LEU A 26 0.20 10.29 25.15
C LEU A 26 0.92 8.94 25.27
N HIS A 27 0.33 7.89 24.71
CA HIS A 27 0.70 6.51 25.00
C HIS A 27 1.20 5.72 23.78
N GLY A 28 1.07 6.31 22.60
CA GLY A 28 1.32 5.66 21.31
C GLY A 28 0.26 4.63 20.95
N GLU A 29 0.18 4.30 19.67
CA GLU A 29 -0.68 3.21 19.14
C GLU A 29 -0.11 1.81 19.48
N ARG A 30 1.14 1.74 19.97
CA ARG A 30 1.85 0.52 20.40
C ARG A 30 2.05 -0.55 19.32
N TYR A 31 2.08 -0.16 18.04
CA TYR A 31 2.43 -1.08 16.95
C TYR A 31 3.90 -1.52 16.95
N ILE A 32 4.79 -0.68 17.47
CA ILE A 32 6.22 -1.00 17.63
C ILE A 32 6.59 -0.88 19.11
N LYS A 33 7.29 -1.90 19.61
CA LYS A 33 7.51 -2.12 21.05
C LYS A 33 8.28 -1.01 21.77
N SER A 34 9.21 -0.33 21.09
CA SER A 34 10.06 0.69 21.72
C SER A 34 10.45 1.82 20.76
N PRO A 35 10.79 3.01 21.28
CA PRO A 35 11.29 4.12 20.46
C PRO A 35 12.51 3.77 19.61
N THR A 36 13.45 2.99 20.16
CA THR A 36 14.63 2.52 19.42
C THR A 36 14.24 1.67 18.21
N LEU A 37 13.26 0.79 18.36
CA LEU A 37 12.74 -0.01 17.24
C LEU A 37 11.96 0.84 16.24
N VAL A 38 11.28 1.91 16.68
CA VAL A 38 10.65 2.89 15.78
C VAL A 38 11.70 3.61 14.95
N SER A 39 12.80 4.08 15.55
CA SER A 39 13.91 4.70 14.81
C SER A 39 14.49 3.74 13.78
N LYS A 40 14.74 2.47 14.16
CA LYS A 40 15.23 1.44 13.24
C LYS A 40 14.23 1.16 12.12
N PHE A 41 12.94 1.10 12.44
CA PHE A 41 11.90 0.94 11.42
C PHE A 41 11.95 2.09 10.40
N ILE A 42 12.01 3.34 10.85
CA ILE A 42 12.08 4.52 9.97
C ILE A 42 13.35 4.50 9.11
N GLU A 43 14.50 4.15 9.68
CA GLU A 43 15.79 4.01 8.96
C GLU A 43 15.75 2.94 7.86
N ASN A 44 14.91 1.90 8.00
CA ASN A 44 14.78 0.80 7.04
C ASN A 44 13.64 1.00 6.03
N LEU A 45 12.86 2.08 6.14
CA LEU A 45 11.87 2.41 5.12
C LEU A 45 12.58 2.97 3.88
N PRO A 46 12.10 2.66 2.67
CA PRO A 46 12.62 3.26 1.44
C PRO A 46 12.10 4.70 1.27
N ILE A 47 12.29 5.54 2.29
CA ILE A 47 11.95 6.97 2.24
C ILE A 47 12.82 7.62 1.17
N ARG A 48 12.20 8.40 0.30
CA ARG A 48 12.84 9.00 -0.85
C ARG A 48 12.34 10.40 -1.11
N GLU A 49 13.19 11.19 -1.75
CA GLU A 49 12.79 12.44 -2.36
C GLU A 49 12.28 12.16 -3.78
N ILE A 50 11.22 12.88 -4.15
CA ILE A 50 10.67 12.87 -5.50
C ILE A 50 11.08 14.20 -6.15
N PRO A 51 11.75 14.17 -7.32
CA PRO A 51 12.25 15.39 -7.94
C PRO A 51 11.12 16.28 -8.49
N GLU A 52 9.96 15.69 -8.80
CA GLU A 52 8.78 16.42 -9.21
C GLU A 52 8.12 17.16 -8.04
N PRO A 53 7.55 18.36 -8.28
CA PRO A 53 6.91 19.14 -7.23
C PRO A 53 5.64 18.50 -6.66
N TYR A 54 5.02 17.58 -7.41
CA TYR A 54 3.77 16.93 -7.04
C TYR A 54 3.75 15.46 -7.47
N VAL A 55 3.16 14.63 -6.62
CA VAL A 55 2.71 13.28 -6.96
C VAL A 55 1.19 13.29 -6.94
N VAL A 56 0.56 12.86 -8.03
CA VAL A 56 -0.90 12.89 -8.19
C VAL A 56 -1.46 11.50 -8.38
N PHE A 57 -2.58 11.21 -7.72
CA PHE A 57 -3.40 10.06 -8.05
C PHE A 57 -4.37 10.45 -9.17
N LYS A 58 -4.41 9.63 -10.21
CA LYS A 58 -5.23 9.86 -11.40
C LYS A 58 -5.84 8.53 -11.84
N PRO A 59 -7.15 8.48 -12.18
CA PRO A 59 -7.72 7.29 -12.80
C PRO A 59 -6.91 6.93 -14.05
N LEU A 60 -6.59 5.64 -14.22
CA LEU A 60 -5.72 5.20 -15.32
C LEU A 60 -6.26 5.62 -16.70
N SER A 61 -7.59 5.61 -16.87
CA SER A 61 -8.28 6.04 -18.09
C SER A 61 -8.08 7.52 -18.44
N ALA A 62 -7.69 8.36 -17.48
CA ALA A 62 -7.44 9.78 -17.70
C ALA A 62 -5.97 10.09 -17.96
N VAL A 63 -5.06 9.13 -17.80
CA VAL A 63 -3.61 9.32 -17.98
C VAL A 63 -3.29 9.43 -19.48
N ASP A 64 -2.63 10.51 -19.89
CA ASP A 64 -2.07 10.65 -21.23
C ASP A 64 -0.71 9.96 -21.27
N LEU A 65 -0.68 8.68 -21.63
CA LEU A 65 0.54 7.85 -21.64
C LEU A 65 1.64 8.35 -22.60
N LYS A 66 1.33 9.32 -23.47
CA LYS A 66 2.35 9.98 -24.31
C LYS A 66 3.09 11.10 -23.57
N LYS A 67 2.53 11.62 -22.49
CA LYS A 67 3.07 12.74 -21.71
C LYS A 67 3.40 12.37 -20.27
N GLU A 68 2.65 11.42 -19.71
CA GLU A 68 2.72 11.01 -18.32
C GLU A 68 3.25 9.58 -18.24
N LYS A 69 4.11 9.31 -17.25
CA LYS A 69 4.60 7.98 -16.93
C LYS A 69 4.11 7.58 -15.54
N PRO A 70 3.07 6.72 -15.44
CA PRO A 70 2.66 6.16 -14.16
C PRO A 70 3.84 5.50 -13.46
N GLN A 71 3.97 5.72 -12.15
CA GLN A 71 4.98 5.05 -11.33
C GLN A 71 4.41 3.82 -10.65
N SER A 72 3.20 3.93 -10.12
CA SER A 72 2.47 2.84 -9.46
C SER A 72 1.03 2.79 -9.95
N ILE A 73 0.54 1.58 -10.23
CA ILE A 73 -0.87 1.28 -10.47
C ILE A 73 -1.45 0.66 -9.20
N ILE A 74 -2.47 1.29 -8.65
CA ILE A 74 -3.05 0.93 -7.36
C ILE A 74 -4.45 0.35 -7.60
N PHE A 75 -4.64 -0.88 -7.16
CA PHE A 75 -5.92 -1.57 -7.18
C PHE A 75 -6.50 -1.61 -5.78
N PHE A 76 -7.79 -1.29 -5.66
CA PHE A 76 -8.57 -1.57 -4.45
C PHE A 76 -9.35 -2.87 -4.71
N VAL A 77 -9.06 -3.90 -3.93
CA VAL A 77 -9.46 -5.27 -4.24
C VAL A 77 -10.00 -6.00 -3.02
N ASN A 78 -11.01 -6.85 -3.23
CA ASN A 78 -11.43 -7.83 -2.24
C ASN A 78 -10.42 -9.02 -2.17
N PRO A 79 -10.57 -9.96 -1.22
CA PRO A 79 -9.64 -11.10 -1.09
C PRO A 79 -9.53 -11.99 -2.33
N ASP A 80 -10.62 -12.19 -3.07
CA ASP A 80 -10.63 -13.02 -4.28
C ASP A 80 -9.84 -12.34 -5.41
N GLN A 81 -10.09 -11.05 -5.63
CA GLN A 81 -9.37 -10.21 -6.60
C GLN A 81 -7.89 -10.06 -6.24
N LEU A 82 -7.57 -9.90 -4.95
CA LEU A 82 -6.18 -9.88 -4.48
C LEU A 82 -5.48 -11.20 -4.83
N SER A 83 -6.13 -12.34 -4.59
CA SER A 83 -5.60 -13.65 -4.92
C SER A 83 -5.33 -13.79 -6.42
N ALA A 84 -6.23 -13.30 -7.27
CA ALA A 84 -6.01 -13.26 -8.72
C ALA A 84 -4.81 -12.39 -9.11
N LEU A 85 -4.65 -11.20 -8.53
CA LEU A 85 -3.50 -10.34 -8.81
C LEU A 85 -2.17 -10.99 -8.39
N VAL A 86 -2.16 -11.73 -7.27
CA VAL A 86 -0.98 -12.50 -6.84
C VAL A 86 -0.64 -13.59 -7.86
N VAL A 87 -1.63 -14.35 -8.32
CA VAL A 87 -1.40 -15.38 -9.36
C VAL A 87 -0.91 -14.74 -10.65
N LEU A 88 -1.54 -13.64 -11.09
CA LEU A 88 -1.20 -12.96 -12.34
C LEU A 88 0.23 -12.37 -12.30
N ALA A 89 0.65 -11.79 -11.18
CA ALA A 89 2.02 -11.28 -11.00
C ALA A 89 3.10 -12.38 -11.07
N ASN A 90 2.73 -13.65 -10.86
CA ASN A 90 3.64 -14.78 -10.98
C ASN A 90 3.49 -15.53 -12.31
N TYR A 91 2.41 -15.31 -13.06
CA TYR A 91 1.99 -16.16 -14.18
C TYR A 91 3.06 -16.29 -15.28
N GLY A 92 3.70 -15.18 -15.65
CA GLY A 92 4.71 -15.12 -16.70
C GLY A 92 6.16 -15.22 -16.21
N ARG A 93 6.39 -15.49 -14.92
CA ARG A 93 7.72 -15.41 -14.30
C ARG A 93 8.19 -16.73 -13.74
N GLU A 94 9.50 -16.88 -13.68
CA GLU A 94 10.13 -17.96 -12.91
C GLU A 94 10.04 -17.68 -11.41
N GLY A 95 9.92 -18.74 -10.60
CA GLY A 95 9.85 -18.64 -9.14
C GLY A 95 8.45 -18.32 -8.60
N ASN A 96 8.40 -17.84 -7.35
CA ASN A 96 7.15 -17.61 -6.62
C ASN A 96 7.20 -16.38 -5.67
N ASP A 97 8.23 -15.54 -5.77
CA ASP A 97 8.46 -14.37 -4.91
C ASP A 97 8.25 -13.05 -5.68
N ASN A 98 7.13 -12.95 -6.40
CA ASN A 98 6.79 -11.76 -7.22
C ASN A 98 5.84 -10.78 -6.53
N VAL A 99 5.48 -11.00 -5.26
CA VAL A 99 4.60 -10.13 -4.48
C VAL A 99 5.08 -10.08 -3.02
N ILE A 100 5.14 -8.88 -2.44
CA ILE A 100 5.54 -8.65 -1.05
C ILE A 100 4.40 -8.07 -0.20
N ILE A 101 4.47 -8.31 1.10
CA ILE A 101 3.58 -7.71 2.12
C ILE A 101 4.45 -7.03 3.18
N PRO A 102 4.93 -5.80 2.93
CA PRO A 102 5.82 -5.12 3.87
C PRO A 102 5.06 -4.71 5.15
N TYR A 103 5.76 -4.77 6.28
CA TYR A 103 5.29 -4.11 7.50
C TYR A 103 5.47 -2.60 7.33
N ALA A 104 4.42 -1.90 6.92
CA ALA A 104 4.47 -0.48 6.58
C ALA A 104 3.08 0.18 6.73
N ALA A 105 3.05 1.52 6.80
CA ALA A 105 1.81 2.27 6.83
C ALA A 105 1.05 2.15 5.51
N GLY A 106 -0.28 2.32 5.55
CA GLY A 106 -1.14 2.18 4.36
C GLY A 106 -0.66 3.02 3.17
N CYS A 107 -0.31 4.30 3.40
CA CYS A 107 0.22 5.20 2.36
C CYS A 107 1.60 4.78 1.83
N GLN A 108 2.42 4.12 2.64
CA GLN A 108 3.75 3.66 2.24
C GLN A 108 3.65 2.47 1.27
N THR A 109 2.70 1.56 1.51
CA THR A 109 2.49 0.37 0.66
C THR A 109 2.00 0.68 -0.75
N ILE A 110 1.34 1.82 -0.96
CA ILE A 110 0.90 2.28 -2.29
C ILE A 110 1.81 3.37 -2.88
N GLY A 111 2.79 3.84 -2.10
CA GLY A 111 3.68 4.94 -2.44
C GLY A 111 5.14 4.48 -2.52
N ILE A 112 5.88 4.65 -1.42
CA ILE A 112 7.33 4.44 -1.41
C ILE A 112 7.78 3.03 -1.80
N TYR A 113 7.02 1.97 -1.45
CA TYR A 113 7.40 0.60 -1.78
C TYR A 113 7.30 0.27 -3.28
N PRO A 114 6.17 0.56 -3.96
CA PRO A 114 6.11 0.43 -5.43
C PRO A 114 7.17 1.27 -6.15
N TYR A 115 7.49 2.45 -5.62
CA TYR A 115 8.57 3.30 -6.15
C TYR A 115 9.95 2.67 -5.98
N GLU A 116 10.20 1.95 -4.88
CA GLU A 116 11.44 1.22 -4.66
C GLU A 116 11.53 0.00 -5.58
N GLU A 117 10.48 -0.83 -5.63
CA GLU A 117 10.41 -1.99 -6.52
C GLU A 117 10.57 -1.60 -8.00
N ALA A 118 10.11 -0.40 -8.41
CA ALA A 118 10.28 0.10 -9.76
C ALA A 118 11.75 0.29 -10.21
N LYS A 119 12.72 0.24 -9.30
CA LYS A 119 14.16 0.29 -9.61
C LYS A 119 14.75 -1.08 -9.93
N GLU A 120 14.08 -2.15 -9.49
CA GLU A 120 14.55 -3.51 -9.68
C GLU A 120 14.31 -3.98 -11.11
N GLU A 121 15.16 -4.88 -11.60
CA GLU A 121 14.98 -5.51 -12.92
C GLU A 121 13.70 -6.37 -12.95
N LYS A 122 13.39 -7.01 -11.82
CA LYS A 122 12.19 -7.85 -11.62
C LYS A 122 11.32 -7.25 -10.50
N PRO A 123 10.56 -6.17 -10.77
CA PRO A 123 9.75 -5.49 -9.77
C PRO A 123 8.65 -6.41 -9.22
N ARG A 124 8.39 -6.38 -7.92
CA ARG A 124 7.31 -7.15 -7.28
C ARG A 124 6.07 -6.30 -7.06
N GLY A 125 4.92 -6.96 -6.96
CA GLY A 125 3.68 -6.34 -6.50
C GLY A 125 3.71 -6.10 -4.99
N VAL A 126 3.00 -5.08 -4.51
CA VAL A 126 2.98 -4.73 -3.09
C VAL A 126 1.56 -4.81 -2.56
N VAL A 127 1.33 -5.71 -1.60
CA VAL A 127 0.06 -5.76 -0.86
C VAL A 127 0.08 -4.72 0.25
N GLY A 128 -1.01 -3.95 0.34
CA GLY A 128 -1.19 -2.91 1.33
C GLY A 128 -2.52 -3.01 2.07
N LEU A 129 -2.81 -1.98 2.86
CA LEU A 129 -3.92 -1.98 3.84
C LEU A 129 -3.82 -3.14 4.86
N THR A 130 -2.62 -3.57 5.19
CA THR A 130 -2.32 -4.40 6.37
C THR A 130 -2.11 -3.57 7.64
N ASP A 131 -1.88 -2.26 7.49
CA ASP A 131 -1.92 -1.25 8.55
C ASP A 131 -3.30 -1.17 9.20
N LEU A 132 -3.38 -1.50 10.49
CA LEU A 132 -4.62 -1.56 11.26
C LEU A 132 -5.34 -0.21 11.31
N SER A 133 -4.59 0.88 11.54
CA SER A 133 -5.16 2.24 11.59
C SER A 133 -5.72 2.60 10.22
N ALA A 134 -4.95 2.39 9.15
CA ALA A 134 -5.42 2.64 7.79
C ALA A 134 -6.70 1.86 7.49
N ARG A 135 -6.78 0.56 7.81
CA ARG A 135 -7.99 -0.26 7.61
C ARG A 135 -9.21 0.35 8.30
N VAL A 136 -9.08 0.78 9.55
CA VAL A 136 -10.18 1.36 10.32
C VAL A 136 -10.70 2.64 9.68
N TYR A 137 -9.80 3.51 9.21
CA TYR A 137 -10.15 4.83 8.70
C TYR A 137 -10.62 4.83 7.24
N VAL A 138 -10.04 3.98 6.38
CA VAL A 138 -10.35 3.98 4.93
C VAL A 138 -11.52 3.07 4.56
N ARG A 139 -11.84 2.02 5.35
CA ARG A 139 -12.91 1.06 5.01
C ARG A 139 -14.27 1.70 4.72
N ARG A 140 -14.60 2.81 5.40
CA ARG A 140 -15.87 3.53 5.18
C ARG A 140 -15.87 4.27 3.84
N GLN A 141 -14.73 4.79 3.41
CA GLN A 141 -14.58 5.51 2.15
C GLN A 141 -14.55 4.54 0.97
N LEU A 142 -13.99 3.34 1.17
CA LEU A 142 -13.89 2.30 0.15
C LEU A 142 -15.20 1.53 -0.09
N GLY A 143 -16.19 1.65 0.80
CA GLY A 143 -17.50 0.99 0.65
C GLY A 143 -17.51 -0.50 0.97
N ASP A 144 -16.35 -1.11 1.22
CA ASP A 144 -16.19 -2.52 1.62
C ASP A 144 -15.12 -2.65 2.71
N ALA A 145 -15.46 -3.34 3.81
CA ALA A 145 -14.56 -3.56 4.95
C ALA A 145 -13.43 -4.57 4.67
N HIS A 146 -13.57 -5.37 3.62
CA HIS A 146 -12.64 -6.41 3.21
C HIS A 146 -11.67 -5.96 2.13
N TYR A 147 -11.79 -4.72 1.63
CA TYR A 147 -10.85 -4.21 0.65
C TYR A 147 -9.42 -4.16 1.21
N MET A 148 -8.51 -4.52 0.31
CA MET A 148 -7.06 -4.46 0.41
C MET A 148 -6.58 -3.53 -0.71
N THR A 149 -5.30 -3.16 -0.67
CA THR A 149 -4.65 -2.58 -1.85
C THR A 149 -3.64 -3.55 -2.43
N PHE A 150 -3.54 -3.57 -3.75
CA PHE A 150 -2.41 -4.15 -4.47
C PHE A 150 -1.82 -3.04 -5.33
N ALA A 151 -0.54 -2.76 -5.17
CA ALA A 151 0.15 -1.74 -5.92
C ALA A 151 1.24 -2.38 -6.78
N ALA A 152 1.18 -2.16 -8.09
CA ALA A 152 2.16 -2.67 -9.04
C ALA A 152 3.01 -1.52 -9.58
N PRO A 153 4.35 -1.64 -9.59
CA PRO A 153 5.18 -0.82 -10.45
C PRO A 153 4.71 -0.90 -11.90
N TYR A 154 4.76 0.21 -12.64
CA TYR A 154 4.16 0.27 -13.99
C TYR A 154 4.72 -0.78 -14.96
N ALA A 155 6.00 -1.16 -14.82
CA ALA A 155 6.60 -2.23 -15.61
C ALA A 155 5.93 -3.60 -15.35
N LEU A 156 5.74 -3.97 -14.08
CA LEU A 156 5.02 -5.18 -13.69
C LEU A 156 3.56 -5.15 -14.18
N PHE A 157 2.89 -4.00 -14.05
CA PHE A 157 1.51 -3.87 -14.53
C PHE A 157 1.39 -4.20 -16.03
N LYS A 158 2.27 -3.67 -16.88
CA LYS A 158 2.25 -3.98 -18.32
C LYS A 158 2.48 -5.47 -18.60
N GLU A 159 3.40 -6.08 -17.89
CA GLU A 159 3.67 -7.52 -17.99
C GLU A 159 2.45 -8.35 -17.57
N MET A 160 1.75 -7.95 -16.51
CA MET A 160 0.50 -8.59 -16.08
C MET A 160 -0.61 -8.44 -17.14
N GLU A 161 -0.73 -7.27 -17.77
CA GLU A 161 -1.71 -7.01 -18.84
C GLU A 161 -1.46 -7.91 -20.07
N GLU A 162 -0.20 -8.09 -20.48
CA GLU A 162 0.19 -9.00 -21.57
C GLU A 162 -0.19 -10.46 -21.26
N ASN A 163 -0.26 -10.80 -19.97
CA ASN A 163 -0.62 -12.12 -19.48
C ASN A 163 -2.11 -12.29 -19.17
N VAL A 164 -2.98 -11.32 -19.49
CA VAL A 164 -4.43 -11.48 -19.23
C VAL A 164 -5.02 -12.55 -20.15
N SER A 165 -4.83 -12.41 -21.46
CA SER A 165 -5.38 -13.32 -22.46
C SER A 165 -4.76 -14.71 -22.36
N GLY A 166 -5.59 -15.75 -22.35
CA GLY A 166 -5.15 -17.15 -22.26
C GLY A 166 -4.71 -17.62 -20.87
N SER A 167 -4.86 -16.79 -19.84
CA SER A 167 -4.46 -17.13 -18.47
C SER A 167 -5.55 -17.81 -17.63
N PHE A 168 -5.26 -18.00 -16.34
CA PHE A 168 -6.22 -18.50 -15.35
C PHE A 168 -7.50 -17.66 -15.27
N LEU A 169 -7.47 -16.38 -15.68
CA LEU A 169 -8.64 -15.49 -15.70
C LEU A 169 -9.75 -15.98 -16.63
N GLU A 170 -9.47 -16.88 -17.57
CA GLU A 170 -10.48 -17.48 -18.44
C GLU A 170 -11.01 -18.81 -17.89
N ARG A 171 -10.42 -19.33 -16.80
CA ARG A 171 -10.64 -20.68 -16.26
C ARG A 171 -11.72 -20.70 -15.17
N HIS A 172 -12.30 -21.89 -14.98
CA HIS A 172 -13.47 -22.11 -14.12
C HIS A 172 -13.25 -21.67 -12.67
N THR A 173 -12.06 -21.87 -12.10
CA THR A 173 -11.78 -21.52 -10.69
C THR A 173 -11.94 -20.03 -10.45
N TRP A 174 -11.34 -19.19 -11.31
CA TRP A 174 -11.50 -17.73 -11.21
C TRP A 174 -12.95 -17.30 -11.46
N LYS A 175 -13.58 -17.85 -12.51
CA LYS A 175 -15.00 -17.55 -12.83
C LYS A 175 -15.92 -17.83 -11.64
N SER A 176 -15.72 -18.95 -10.93
CA SER A 176 -16.51 -19.31 -9.75
C SER A 176 -16.34 -18.36 -8.55
N LEU A 177 -15.27 -17.57 -8.51
CA LEU A 177 -15.04 -16.57 -7.45
C LEU A 177 -15.71 -15.23 -7.76
N ILE A 178 -15.84 -14.87 -9.04
CA ILE A 178 -16.44 -13.59 -9.48
C ILE A 178 -17.92 -13.70 -9.84
N GLU A 179 -18.42 -14.89 -10.16
CA GLU A 179 -19.83 -15.18 -10.36
C GLU A 179 -20.52 -15.22 -8.98
N LYS A 180 -21.10 -14.09 -8.58
CA LYS A 180 -22.02 -13.99 -7.44
C LYS A 180 -23.34 -13.41 -7.89
#